data_AF-A0A0R1XHA7-F1
#
_entry.id   AF-A0A0R1XHA7-F1
#
_cell.length_a   1.000
_cell.length_b   1.000
_cell.length_c   1.000
_cell.angle_alpha   90.00
_cell.angle_beta   90.00
_cell.angle_gamma   90.00
#
_symmetry.space_group_name_H-M   'P 1'
#
loop_
_entity.id
_entity.type
_entity.pdbx_description
1 polymer ?
#
loop_
_entity_poly.entity_id
_entity_poly.type
_entity_poly.pdbx_seq_one_letter_code
_entity_poly.pdbx_strand_id
1 'polypeptide(L)'
;MASDVLAEMNYNQKDLPEPSNPKTFKLENEDFTAVVSANLSAKKRQLRRHVRKNVTIPADLATWAEDADINLSAALAEALAAKHKKMKS
;
A
#
# COMPACT_ATOMS: atom_id res chain seq x y z
N MET A 1 -12.66 -0.06 10.95
CA MET A 1 -11.44 -0.09 11.80
C MET A 1 -10.91 -1.50 11.97
N ALA A 2 -11.67 -2.47 12.51
CA ALA A 2 -11.20 -3.85 12.68
C ALA A 2 -10.76 -4.55 11.37
N SER A 3 -11.50 -4.36 10.28
CA SER A 3 -11.18 -4.93 8.96
C SER A 3 -9.88 -4.38 8.36
N ASP A 4 -9.58 -3.08 8.55
CA ASP A 4 -8.35 -2.46 8.07
C ASP A 4 -7.13 -2.95 8.85
N VAL A 5 -7.23 -3.06 10.17
CA VAL A 5 -6.15 -3.58 11.04
C VAL A 5 -5.83 -5.04 10.70
N LEU A 6 -6.86 -5.87 10.49
CA LEU A 6 -6.67 -7.25 10.05
C LEU A 6 -6.00 -7.32 8.67
N ALA A 7 -6.34 -6.43 7.75
CA ALA A 7 -5.70 -6.38 6.45
C ALA A 7 -4.23 -5.92 6.55
N GLU A 8 -3.91 -4.97 7.43
CA GLU A 8 -2.56 -4.44 7.63
C GLU A 8 -1.63 -5.40 8.39
N MET A 9 -2.14 -6.22 9.31
CA MET A 9 -1.32 -7.23 9.98
C MET A 9 -0.98 -8.41 9.06
N ASN A 10 -1.85 -8.73 8.10
CA ASN A 10 -1.77 -9.98 7.34
C ASN A 10 -1.49 -9.80 5.83
N TYR A 11 -1.33 -8.58 5.30
CA TYR A 11 -1.14 -8.37 3.85
C TYR A 11 0.12 -9.04 3.26
N ASN A 12 1.14 -9.28 4.09
CA ASN A 12 2.44 -9.83 3.70
C ASN A 12 2.67 -11.27 4.19
N GLN A 13 1.76 -11.83 4.99
CA GLN A 13 1.86 -13.23 5.41
C GLN A 13 1.54 -14.16 4.23
N LYS A 14 2.41 -15.14 3.99
CA LYS A 14 2.21 -16.18 2.97
C LYS A 14 1.20 -17.23 3.45
N ASP A 15 1.20 -17.53 4.74
CA ASP A 15 0.35 -18.50 5.37
C ASP A 15 -0.61 -17.77 6.30
N LEU A 16 -1.88 -17.71 5.89
CA LEU A 16 -2.96 -17.17 6.71
C LEU A 16 -3.44 -18.26 7.67
N PRO A 17 -3.64 -17.96 8.96
CA PRO A 17 -4.20 -18.93 9.89
C PRO A 17 -5.63 -19.30 9.48
N GLU A 18 -6.03 -20.55 9.74
CA GLU A 18 -7.39 -21.00 9.48
C GLU A 18 -8.39 -20.21 10.33
N PRO A 19 -9.51 -19.74 9.75
CA PRO A 19 -10.52 -19.03 10.51
C PRO A 19 -11.16 -19.95 11.56
N SER A 20 -11.07 -19.56 12.83
CA SER A 20 -11.73 -20.27 13.93
C SER A 20 -13.25 -20.26 13.76
N ASN A 21 -13.91 -21.37 14.12
CA ASN A 21 -15.37 -21.47 14.01
C ASN A 21 -16.06 -20.59 15.06
N PRO A 22 -16.89 -19.60 14.64
CA PRO A 22 -17.57 -18.70 15.57
C PRO A 22 -18.50 -19.40 16.56
N LYS A 23 -18.95 -20.63 16.26
CA LYS A 23 -19.80 -21.44 17.13
C LYS A 23 -19.06 -22.14 18.28
N THR A 24 -17.73 -22.11 18.27
CA THR A 24 -16.90 -22.77 19.31
C THR A 24 -16.46 -21.84 20.43
N PHE A 25 -16.72 -20.53 20.31
CA PHE A 25 -16.38 -19.57 21.35
C PHE A 25 -17.40 -19.60 22.48
N LYS A 26 -16.91 -19.82 23.70
CA LYS A 26 -17.68 -19.55 24.91
C LYS A 26 -17.57 -18.07 25.21
N LEU A 27 -18.68 -17.35 25.06
CA LEU A 27 -18.80 -15.93 25.40
C LEU A 27 -19.23 -15.84 26.86
N GLU A 28 -18.56 -15.00 27.65
CA GLU A 28 -19.10 -14.58 28.96
C GLU A 28 -19.99 -13.34 28.79
N ASN A 29 -20.76 -13.01 29.83
CA ASN A 29 -21.88 -12.07 29.75
C ASN A 29 -21.48 -10.72 29.14
N GLU A 30 -22.28 -10.27 28.17
CA GLU A 30 -22.18 -9.04 27.36
C GLU A 30 -21.24 -9.04 26.12
N ASP A 31 -20.52 -10.13 25.84
CA ASP A 31 -19.72 -10.21 24.61
C ASP A 31 -20.54 -10.69 23.38
N PHE A 32 -20.28 -10.09 22.21
CA PHE A 32 -20.86 -10.52 20.93
C PHE A 32 -19.80 -10.91 19.91
N THR A 33 -20.05 -11.98 19.15
CA THR A 33 -19.16 -12.41 18.06
C THR A 33 -19.59 -11.76 16.76
N ALA A 34 -18.67 -11.05 16.10
CA ALA A 34 -18.88 -10.49 14.77
C ALA A 34 -17.86 -11.07 13.79
N VAL A 35 -18.34 -11.55 12.64
CA VAL A 35 -17.46 -11.97 11.53
C VAL A 35 -17.01 -10.73 10.79
N VAL A 36 -15.72 -10.43 10.84
CA VAL A 36 -15.12 -9.30 10.12
C VAL A 36 -14.41 -9.80 8.89
N SER A 37 -14.87 -9.39 7.70
CA SER A 37 -14.17 -9.66 6.45
C SER A 37 -13.17 -8.54 6.15
N ALA A 38 -11.96 -8.92 5.74
CA ALA A 38 -10.89 -8.00 5.38
C ALA A 38 -10.37 -8.33 3.98
N ASN A 39 -10.28 -7.31 3.10
CA ASN A 39 -9.78 -7.50 1.74
C ASN A 39 -8.26 -7.30 1.69
N LEU A 40 -7.52 -8.39 1.92
CA LEU A 40 -6.06 -8.44 1.87
C LEU A 40 -5.51 -8.01 0.51
N SER A 41 -6.20 -8.35 -0.58
CA SER A 41 -5.81 -8.03 -1.96
C SER A 41 -5.84 -6.52 -2.22
N ALA A 42 -6.86 -5.82 -1.72
CA ALA A 42 -6.97 -4.37 -1.83
C ALA A 42 -5.87 -3.67 -1.03
N LYS A 43 -5.54 -4.18 0.17
CA LYS A 43 -4.49 -3.60 1.01
C LYS A 43 -3.10 -3.85 0.45
N LYS A 44 -2.84 -5.04 -0.07
CA LYS A 44 -1.61 -5.37 -0.82
C LYS A 44 -1.44 -4.49 -2.07
N ARG A 45 -2.53 -4.07 -2.73
CA ARG A 45 -2.50 -3.11 -3.84
C ARG A 45 -2.20 -1.69 -3.38
N GLN A 46 -2.77 -1.24 -2.26
CA GLN A 46 -2.42 0.05 -1.64
C GLN A 46 -0.95 0.07 -1.16
N LEU A 47 -0.44 -1.07 -0.70
CA LEU A 47 0.95 -1.28 -0.27
C LEU A 47 1.88 -1.68 -1.42
N ARG A 48 1.43 -1.67 -2.69
CA ARG A 48 2.34 -1.83 -3.83
C ARG A 48 3.32 -0.66 -3.79
N ARG A 49 4.53 -0.97 -3.31
CA ARG A 49 5.61 -0.03 -3.02
C ARG A 49 5.99 0.83 -4.23
N HIS A 50 5.79 0.32 -5.44
CA HIS A 50 6.06 1.01 -6.70
C HIS A 50 4.97 0.70 -7.74
N VAL A 51 4.50 1.74 -8.44
CA VAL A 51 3.58 1.64 -9.56
C VAL A 51 4.30 2.12 -10.81
N ARG A 52 4.36 1.28 -11.85
CA ARG A 52 4.91 1.70 -13.16
C ARG A 52 3.97 2.72 -13.79
N LYS A 53 4.51 3.88 -14.16
CA LYS A 53 3.80 4.92 -14.91
C LYS A 53 4.60 5.24 -16.17
N ASN A 54 3.90 5.30 -17.29
CA ASN A 54 4.42 5.87 -18.52
C ASN A 54 4.08 7.37 -18.49
N VAL A 55 5.08 8.22 -18.67
CA VAL A 55 4.94 9.67 -18.68
C VAL A 55 5.65 10.24 -19.89
N THR A 56 5.07 11.28 -20.47
CA THR A 56 5.67 12.03 -21.58
C THR A 56 6.48 13.18 -21.00
N ILE A 57 7.77 13.24 -21.34
CA ILE A 57 8.69 14.31 -20.94
C ILE A 57 9.22 15.02 -22.19
N PRO A 58 9.66 16.30 -22.09
CA PRO A 58 10.33 16.98 -23.18
C PRO A 58 11.58 16.21 -23.65
N ALA A 59 11.82 16.19 -24.97
CA ALA A 59 12.93 15.45 -25.56
C ALA A 59 14.29 15.91 -25.00
N ASP A 60 14.50 17.22 -24.87
CA ASP A 60 15.75 17.79 -24.35
C ASP A 60 16.05 17.31 -22.92
N LEU A 61 15.00 17.11 -22.10
CA LEU A 61 15.13 16.64 -20.72
C LEU A 61 15.41 15.13 -20.65
N ALA A 62 14.87 14.36 -21.60
CA ALA A 62 15.19 12.95 -21.73
C ALA A 62 16.66 12.76 -22.11
N THR A 63 17.13 13.46 -23.14
CA THR A 63 18.53 13.42 -23.59
C THR A 63 19.48 13.82 -22.47
N TRP A 64 19.18 14.93 -21.77
CA TRP A 64 20.01 15.37 -20.65
C TRP A 64 20.05 14.34 -19.50
N ALA A 65 18.93 13.69 -19.20
CA ALA A 65 18.88 12.66 -18.17
C ALA A 65 19.67 11.40 -18.56
N GLU A 66 19.64 11.02 -19.84
CA GLU A 66 20.43 9.92 -20.40
C GLU A 66 21.93 10.24 -20.36
N ASP A 67 22.33 11.43 -20.81
CA ASP A 67 23.72 11.89 -20.80
C ASP A 67 24.30 12.00 -19.38
N ALA A 68 23.46 12.32 -18.40
CA ALA A 68 23.83 12.45 -16.99
C ALA A 68 23.67 11.15 -16.18
N ASP A 69 23.29 10.02 -16.81
CA ASP A 69 23.02 8.73 -16.17
C ASP A 69 22.01 8.81 -15.00
N ILE A 70 20.99 9.66 -15.17
CA ILE A 70 19.97 9.91 -14.14
C ILE A 70 18.83 8.89 -14.28
N ASN A 71 18.49 8.23 -13.16
CA ASN A 71 17.30 7.40 -13.09
C ASN A 71 16.02 8.27 -13.06
N LEU A 72 15.34 8.36 -14.20
CA LEU A 72 14.10 9.14 -14.36
C LEU A 72 13.02 8.79 -13.31
N SER A 73 12.88 7.50 -12.96
CA SER A 73 11.86 7.06 -11.99
C SER A 73 12.17 7.57 -10.58
N ALA A 74 13.45 7.59 -10.19
CA ALA A 74 13.89 8.11 -8.91
C ALA A 74 13.77 9.65 -8.87
N ALA A 75 14.25 10.34 -9.90
CA ALA A 75 14.18 11.79 -10.01
C ALA A 75 12.73 12.31 -9.97
N LEU A 76 11.79 11.63 -10.65
CA LEU A 76 10.37 11.96 -10.58
C LEU A 76 9.80 11.77 -9.17
N ALA A 77 10.17 10.69 -8.47
CA ALA A 77 9.70 10.44 -7.12
C ALA A 77 10.18 11.52 -6.13
N GLU A 78 11.44 11.91 -6.21
CA GLU A 78 12.03 12.97 -5.38
C GLU A 78 11.38 14.32 -5.65
N ALA A 79 11.21 14.70 -6.92
CA ALA A 79 10.58 15.96 -7.31
C ALA A 79 9.13 16.04 -6.81
N LEU A 80 8.36 14.95 -6.92
CA LEU A 80 6.99 14.87 -6.41
C LEU A 80 6.94 14.98 -4.89
N ALA A 81 7.84 14.30 -4.17
CA ALA A 81 7.94 14.38 -2.71
C ALA A 81 8.28 15.81 -2.24
N ALA A 82 9.23 16.46 -2.91
CA ALA A 82 9.61 17.84 -2.63
C ALA A 82 8.44 18.81 -2.87
N LYS A 83 7.70 18.65 -3.98
CA LYS A 83 6.52 19.47 -4.28
C LYS A 83 5.41 19.25 -3.25
N HIS A 84 5.18 18.01 -2.83
CA HIS A 84 4.21 17.69 -1.78
C HIS A 84 4.59 18.32 -0.43
N LYS A 85 5.88 18.32 -0.06
CA LYS A 85 6.36 18.99 1.15
C LYS A 85 6.12 20.50 1.09
N LYS A 86 6.40 21.15 -0.05
CA LYS A 86 6.12 22.57 -0.27
C LYS A 86 4.64 22.95 -0.20
N MET A 87 3.73 22.04 -0.55
CA MET A 87 2.29 22.30 -0.48
C MET A 87 1.70 22.15 0.95
N LYS A 88 2.44 21.54 1.88
CA LYS A 88 2.02 21.35 3.28
C LYS A 88 2.69 22.34 4.26
N SER A 89 3.64 23.15 3.78
CA SER A 89 4.25 24.27 4.52
C SER A 89 3.58 25.58 4.12
#